data_AF-A0A658NU11-F1
#
_entry.id   AF-A0A658NU11-F1
#
_cell.length_a   1.000
_cell.length_b   1.000
_cell.length_c   1.000
_cell.angle_alpha   90.00
_cell.angle_beta   90.00
_cell.angle_gamma   90.00
#
_symmetry.space_group_name_H-M   'P 1'
#
loop_
_entity.id
_entity.type
_entity.pdbx_description
1 polymer ?
#
loop_
_entity_poly.entity_id
_entity_poly.type
_entity_poly.pdbx_seq_one_letter_code
_entity_poly.pdbx_strand_id
1 'polypeptide(L)'
;GVVVTPTDTVYGLTCCIDRPEAIQRVYALKKLDPKTPLAILVADMATIGRYARGVSTPAYRVMKRVLPGPYTFIFEASPEVPKIMLRKRRTIGIRMPDHPVPRMLLGGLDR
;
A
#
# COMPACT_ATOMS: atom_id res chain seq x y z
N GLY A 1 -2.69 15.08 -3.60
CA GLY A 1 -2.78 14.96 -5.07
C GLY A 1 -2.71 13.49 -5.46
N VAL A 2 -2.81 13.18 -6.76
CA VAL A 2 -2.61 11.82 -7.31
C VAL A 2 -1.43 11.87 -8.26
N VAL A 3 -0.54 10.87 -8.19
CA VAL A 3 0.68 10.79 -9.01
C VAL A 3 0.68 9.45 -9.76
N VAL A 4 1.17 9.46 -11.00
CA VAL A 4 1.47 8.24 -11.74
C VAL A 4 2.92 7.86 -11.46
N THR A 5 3.15 6.70 -10.88
CA THR A 5 4.48 6.24 -10.50
C THR A 5 4.84 4.95 -11.23
N PRO A 6 6.02 4.87 -11.88
CA PRO A 6 6.53 3.59 -12.37
C PRO A 6 6.79 2.67 -11.17
N THR A 7 6.36 1.42 -11.28
CA THR A 7 6.76 0.36 -10.34
C THR A 7 7.54 -0.71 -11.08
N ASP A 8 8.12 -1.63 -10.33
CA ASP A 8 8.82 -2.82 -10.80
C ASP A 8 7.98 -3.75 -11.69
N THR A 9 6.65 -3.63 -11.67
CA THR A 9 5.77 -4.39 -12.58
C THR A 9 5.06 -3.53 -13.62
N VAL A 10 4.37 -2.48 -13.18
CA VAL A 10 3.52 -1.65 -14.05
C VAL A 10 3.42 -0.23 -13.51
N TYR A 11 2.97 0.71 -14.31
CA TYR A 11 2.64 2.04 -13.79
C TYR A 11 1.42 1.98 -12.88
N GLY A 12 1.55 2.60 -11.69
CA GLY A 12 0.48 2.70 -10.71
C GLY A 12 0.06 4.15 -10.51
N LEU A 13 -1.25 4.39 -10.37
CA LEU A 13 -1.74 5.63 -9.78
C LEU A 13 -1.65 5.50 -8.26
N THR A 14 -0.93 6.42 -7.64
CA THR A 14 -0.63 6.43 -6.21
C THR A 14 -1.05 7.76 -5.60
N CYS A 15 -1.36 7.73 -4.31
CA CYS A 15 -1.70 8.89 -3.52
C CYS A 15 -1.29 8.65 -2.07
N CYS A 16 -1.18 9.74 -1.31
CA CYS A 16 -0.90 9.65 0.12
C CYS A 16 -2.12 9.07 0.86
N ILE A 17 -1.86 8.20 1.84
CA ILE A 17 -2.90 7.49 2.60
C ILE A 17 -3.63 8.40 3.60
N ASP A 18 -2.99 9.47 4.04
CA ASP A 18 -3.48 10.51 4.95
C ASP A 18 -4.49 11.47 4.30
N ARG A 19 -4.68 11.42 2.98
CA ARG A 19 -5.57 12.31 2.21
C ARG A 19 -6.76 11.53 1.61
N PRO A 20 -7.90 11.42 2.33
CA PRO A 20 -9.08 10.70 1.84
C PRO A 20 -9.59 11.20 0.49
N GLU A 21 -9.48 12.51 0.23
CA GLU A 21 -9.91 13.13 -1.04
C GLU A 21 -9.05 12.63 -2.21
N ALA A 22 -7.76 12.39 -1.97
CA ALA A 22 -6.86 11.85 -2.98
C ALA A 22 -7.19 10.38 -3.29
N ILE A 23 -7.55 9.60 -2.26
CA ILE A 23 -7.99 8.20 -2.42
C ILE A 23 -9.28 8.15 -3.26
N GLN A 24 -10.27 8.99 -2.97
CA GLN A 24 -11.49 9.10 -3.77
C GLN A 24 -11.17 9.43 -5.22
N ARG A 25 -10.24 10.37 -5.45
CA ARG A 25 -9.80 10.75 -6.78
C ARG A 25 -9.15 9.58 -7.53
N VAL A 26 -8.39 8.71 -6.86
CA VAL A 26 -7.84 7.49 -7.48
C VAL A 26 -8.96 6.56 -7.95
N TYR A 27 -9.99 6.32 -7.13
CA TYR A 27 -11.15 5.51 -7.55
C TYR A 27 -11.86 6.11 -8.76
N ALA A 28 -12.12 7.42 -8.73
CA ALA A 28 -12.77 8.14 -9.83
C ALA A 28 -11.95 8.07 -11.13
N LEU A 29 -10.64 8.33 -11.05
CA LEU A 29 -9.74 8.31 -12.22
C LEU A 29 -9.61 6.91 -12.82
N LYS A 30 -9.50 5.88 -11.99
CA LYS A 30 -9.45 4.48 -12.45
C LYS A 30 -10.83 3.94 -12.84
N LYS A 31 -11.91 4.70 -12.65
CA LYS A 31 -13.31 4.26 -12.81
C LYS A 31 -13.58 2.95 -12.05
N LEU A 32 -13.00 2.81 -10.87
CA LEU A 32 -13.15 1.64 -10.01
C LEU A 32 -14.34 1.81 -9.08
N ASP A 33 -15.03 0.71 -8.78
CA ASP A 33 -15.99 0.67 -7.70
C ASP A 33 -15.26 1.03 -6.39
N PRO A 34 -15.79 1.95 -5.57
CA PRO A 34 -15.32 2.19 -4.21
C PRO A 34 -15.30 0.96 -3.31
N LYS A 35 -15.69 -0.23 -3.77
CA LYS A 35 -15.53 -1.53 -3.10
C LYS A 35 -14.26 -2.27 -3.52
N THR A 36 -13.63 -1.93 -4.64
CA THR A 36 -12.39 -2.56 -5.10
C THR A 36 -11.28 -2.33 -4.07
N PRO A 37 -10.51 -3.35 -3.68
CA PRO A 37 -9.39 -3.17 -2.77
C PRO A 37 -8.22 -2.47 -3.48
N LEU A 38 -7.54 -1.58 -2.75
CA LEU A 38 -6.29 -0.96 -3.18
C LEU A 38 -5.13 -1.50 -2.32
N ALA A 39 -3.94 -1.52 -2.90
CA ALA A 39 -2.71 -1.88 -2.20
C ALA A 39 -2.03 -0.63 -1.64
N ILE A 40 -1.45 -0.75 -0.45
CA ILE A 40 -0.62 0.26 0.19
C ILE A 40 0.83 0.00 -0.21
N LEU A 41 1.49 1.04 -0.72
CA LEU A 41 2.93 1.02 -0.98
C LEU A 41 3.67 1.41 0.29
N VAL A 42 4.69 0.64 0.65
CA VAL A 42 5.50 0.85 1.85
C VAL A 42 6.98 0.90 1.49
N ALA A 43 7.76 1.68 2.25
CA ALA A 43 9.20 1.81 2.04
C ALA A 43 9.99 0.68 2.71
N ASP A 44 9.57 0.29 3.91
CA ASP A 44 10.28 -0.66 4.75
C ASP A 44 9.34 -1.61 5.52
N MET A 45 9.94 -2.58 6.21
CA MET A 45 9.23 -3.59 6.99
C MET A 45 8.57 -3.02 8.27
N ALA A 46 9.06 -1.91 8.81
CA ALA A 46 8.48 -1.27 9.98
C ALA A 46 7.14 -0.60 9.62
N THR A 47 7.04 0.04 8.45
CA THR A 47 5.79 0.60 7.93
C THR A 47 4.72 -0.48 7.73
N ILE A 48 5.11 -1.72 7.40
CA ILE A 48 4.17 -2.84 7.28
C ILE A 48 3.44 -3.08 8.60
N GLY A 49 4.18 -3.13 9.71
CA GLY A 49 3.60 -3.35 11.05
C GLY A 49 2.65 -2.25 11.50
N ARG A 50 2.80 -1.03 10.97
CA ARG A 50 1.91 0.10 11.22
C ARG A 50 0.52 -0.10 10.61
N TYR A 51 0.46 -0.66 9.40
CA TYR A 51 -0.80 -0.81 8.66
C TYR A 51 -1.40 -2.23 8.70
N ALA A 52 -0.59 -3.25 8.98
CA ALA A 52 -1.03 -4.64 9.09
C ALA A 52 -1.11 -5.12 10.54
N ARG A 53 -2.14 -5.94 10.82
CA ARG A 53 -2.30 -6.71 12.06
C ARG A 53 -2.15 -8.20 11.79
N GLY A 54 -1.76 -8.92 12.83
CA GLY A 54 -1.68 -10.38 12.79
C GLY A 54 -0.56 -10.93 11.90
N VAL A 55 0.53 -10.16 11.72
CA VAL A 55 1.70 -10.65 10.98
C VAL A 55 2.38 -11.73 11.79
N SER A 56 2.23 -12.99 11.36
CA SER A 56 2.86 -14.13 12.03
C SER A 56 4.38 -14.16 11.79
N THR A 57 5.14 -14.75 12.72
CA THR A 57 6.59 -14.91 12.58
C THR A 57 7.01 -15.62 11.28
N PRO A 58 6.32 -16.69 10.84
CA PRO A 58 6.61 -17.31 9.53
C PRO A 58 6.36 -16.35 8.36
N ALA A 59 5.26 -15.60 8.37
CA ALA A 59 4.96 -14.63 7.32
C ALA A 59 6.02 -13.52 7.26
N TYR A 60 6.45 -13.00 8.42
CA TYR A 60 7.52 -12.01 8.51
C TYR A 60 8.84 -12.52 7.91
N ARG A 61 9.21 -13.77 8.20
CA ARG A 61 10.41 -14.41 7.64
C ARG A 61 10.35 -14.53 6.11
N VAL A 62 9.18 -14.88 5.57
CA VAL A 62 8.98 -14.95 4.12
C VAL A 62 9.09 -13.56 3.50
N MET A 63 8.40 -12.56 4.05
CA MET A 63 8.47 -11.18 3.58
C MET A 63 9.90 -10.66 3.55
N LYS A 64 10.68 -10.86 4.63
CA LYS A 64 12.08 -10.43 4.68
C LYS A 64 12.97 -11.05 3.59
N ARG A 65 12.61 -12.24 3.08
CA ARG A 65 13.36 -12.92 2.03
C ARG A 65 13.02 -12.44 0.62
N VAL A 66 11.76 -12.04 0.40
CA VAL A 66 11.23 -11.77 -0.96
C VAL A 66 10.92 -10.30 -1.21
N LEU A 67 10.88 -9.47 -0.17
CA LEU A 67 10.76 -8.02 -0.29
C LEU A 67 12.14 -7.39 -0.16
N PRO A 68 12.46 -6.39 -0.98
CA PRO A 68 11.60 -5.72 -1.98
C PRO A 68 11.34 -6.58 -3.23
N GLY A 69 10.17 -6.43 -3.86
CA GLY A 69 9.88 -7.15 -5.11
C GLY A 69 8.42 -7.14 -5.53
N PRO A 70 8.06 -7.92 -6.58
CA PRO A 70 6.77 -7.89 -7.25
C PRO A 70 5.67 -8.65 -6.47
N TYR A 71 5.73 -8.65 -5.14
CA TYR A 71 4.80 -9.36 -4.26
C TYR A 71 3.85 -8.38 -3.56
N THR A 72 2.60 -8.80 -3.43
CA THR A 72 1.60 -8.09 -2.61
C THR A 72 1.09 -9.06 -1.56
N PHE A 73 1.29 -8.72 -0.29
CA PHE A 73 0.85 -9.51 0.85
C PHE A 73 -0.50 -9.00 1.34
N ILE A 74 -1.39 -9.91 1.74
CA ILE A 74 -2.71 -9.55 2.27
C ILE A 74 -2.70 -9.77 3.77
N PHE A 75 -3.03 -8.72 4.52
CA PHE A 75 -3.11 -8.75 5.98
C PHE A 75 -4.42 -8.15 6.48
N GLU A 76 -4.73 -8.40 7.75
CA GLU A 76 -5.76 -7.61 8.43
C GLU A 76 -5.29 -6.17 8.58
N ALA A 77 -6.17 -5.22 8.32
CA ALA A 77 -5.89 -3.81 8.42
C ALA A 77 -5.82 -3.37 9.89
N SER A 78 -4.85 -2.53 10.22
CA SER A 78 -4.78 -1.82 11.50
C SER A 78 -5.83 -0.71 11.58
N PRO A 79 -6.08 -0.14 12.77
CA PRO A 79 -6.95 1.02 12.93
C PRO A 79 -6.44 2.29 12.22
N GLU A 80 -5.15 2.37 11.90
CA GLU A 80 -4.56 3.53 11.22
C GLU A 80 -4.95 3.60 9.74
N VAL A 81 -5.41 2.50 9.17
CA VAL A 81 -5.87 2.48 7.77
C VAL A 81 -7.19 3.27 7.65
N PRO A 82 -7.27 4.25 6.74
CA PRO A 82 -8.48 5.02 6.52
C PRO A 82 -9.69 4.13 6.21
N LYS A 83 -10.83 4.41 6.86
CA LYS A 83 -12.07 3.64 6.69
C LYS A 83 -12.54 3.53 5.25
N ILE A 84 -12.23 4.53 4.40
CA ILE A 84 -12.54 4.53 2.97
C ILE A 84 -11.89 3.37 2.20
N MET A 85 -10.73 2.89 2.66
CA MET A 85 -10.04 1.73 2.08
C MET A 85 -10.53 0.40 2.67
N LEU A 86 -11.20 0.44 3.81
CA LEU A 86 -11.69 -0.75 4.51
C LEU A 86 -13.01 -1.25 3.92
N ARG A 87 -13.22 -2.57 4.02
CA ARG A 87 -14.41 -3.28 3.54
C ARG A 87 -15.02 -4.12 4.65
N LYS A 88 -16.08 -4.87 4.32
CA LYS A 88 -16.68 -5.89 5.22
C LYS A 88 -15.60 -6.82 5.80
N ARG A 89 -14.68 -7.28 4.95
CA ARG A 89 -13.43 -7.92 5.39
C ARG A 89 -12.40 -6.82 5.56
N ARG A 90 -11.91 -6.63 6.79
CA ARG A 90 -10.95 -5.58 7.15
C ARG A 90 -9.54 -5.98 6.72
N THR A 91 -9.34 -6.29 5.44
CA THR A 91 -8.04 -6.70 4.88
C THR A 91 -7.47 -5.64 3.94
N ILE A 92 -6.14 -5.57 3.87
CA ILE A 92 -5.38 -4.67 3.00
C ILE A 92 -4.31 -5.45 2.23
N GLY A 93 -4.01 -4.99 1.01
CA GLY A 93 -2.81 -5.40 0.30
C GLY A 93 -1.65 -4.49 0.67
N ILE A 94 -0.48 -5.06 0.96
CA ILE A 94 0.76 -4.33 1.21
C ILE A 94 1.79 -4.74 0.17
N ARG A 95 2.46 -3.76 -0.41
CA ARG A 95 3.48 -3.96 -1.44
C ARG A 95 4.70 -3.09 -1.19
N MET A 96 5.89 -3.68 -1.29
CA MET A 96 7.17 -2.97 -1.22
C MET A 96 7.86 -3.04 -2.60
N PRO A 97 7.66 -2.02 -3.46
CA PRO A 97 8.16 -2.05 -4.83
C PRO A 97 9.68 -1.95 -4.88
N ASP A 98 10.30 -2.71 -5.78
CA ASP A 98 11.74 -2.63 -6.06
C ASP A 98 12.06 -1.67 -7.20
N HIS A 99 11.61 -0.41 -7.08
CA HIS A 99 11.86 0.63 -8.09
C HIS A 99 12.30 1.93 -7.41
N PRO A 100 13.34 2.63 -7.92
CA PRO A 100 13.90 3.81 -7.26
C PRO A 100 12.89 4.95 -7.09
N VAL A 101 12.03 5.18 -8.08
CA VAL A 101 11.02 6.27 -8.03
C VAL A 101 10.03 6.14 -6.84
N PRO A 102 9.25 5.04 -6.68
CA PRO A 102 8.34 4.92 -5.54
C PRO A 102 9.10 4.90 -4.21
N ARG A 103 10.32 4.36 -4.16
CA ARG A 103 11.17 4.44 -2.96
C ARG A 103 11.52 5.87 -2.57
N MET A 104 11.95 6.69 -3.53
CA MET A 104 12.26 8.10 -3.30
C MET A 104 11.03 8.88 -2.86
N LEU A 105 9.88 8.62 -3.50
CA LEU A 105 8.62 9.26 -3.13
C LEU A 105 8.22 8.91 -1.69
N LEU A 106 8.28 7.63 -1.32
CA LEU A 106 7.94 7.20 0.04
C LEU A 106 8.91 7.79 1.08
N GLY A 107 10.23 7.78 0.81
CA GLY A 107 11.22 8.36 1.72
C GLY A 107 11.14 9.89 1.83
N GLY A 108 10.62 10.59 0.81
CA GLY A 108 10.38 12.03 0.85
C GLY A 108 9.08 12.44 1.53
N LEU A 109 8.12 11.52 1.67
CA LEU A 109 6.80 11.76 2.25
C LEU A 109 6.73 11.47 3.76
N ASP A 110 7.70 10.73 4.32
CA ASP A 110 7.83 10.46 5.77
C ASP A 110 8.50 11.60 6.55
N ARG A 111 8.57 12.83 5.98
CA ARG A 111 9.11 14.05 6.62
C ARG A 111 8.02 15.08 6.91
#